data_AF-A0A948Q7Y3-F1
#
_entry.id   AF-A0A948Q7Y3-F1
#
_cell.length_a   1.000
_cell.length_b   1.000
_cell.length_c   1.000
_cell.angle_alpha   90.00
_cell.angle_beta   90.00
_cell.angle_gamma   90.00
#
_symmetry.space_group_name_H-M   'P 1'
#
loop_
_entity.id
_entity.type
_entity.pdbx_description
1 polymer ?
#
loop_
_entity_poly.entity_id
_entity_poly.type
_entity_poly.pdbx_seq_one_letter_code
_entity_poly.pdbx_strand_id
1 'polypeptide(L)'
;MPVYDRGYTHWEPSGRSALPAWMVIARRGIAEPLKQRWLLLLVLMGWVPAIVKAGIIYFRLRAGELADLLGGGWASLGPDGFLSFIEGQRFFVFVLLAIVGAGLIATDRMDNGLSLYFSRPLGLVGYIGGKAAIILFFYFMVTLFPVYALCLFSYLIAPDATGLDMLLLMPLRATAYCALAGASIALVLLAFSSMGKRSIFVMVWWTIMVSGTETIGAIAQGLGNSTFQALNFLGQYHNAGSFLFSTGARL
;
A
#
# COMPACT_ATOMS: atom_id res chain seq x y z
N MET A 1 45.96 31.60 -4.89
CA MET A 1 45.74 30.43 -5.77
C MET A 1 44.83 30.87 -6.90
N PRO A 2 45.26 30.84 -8.17
CA PRO A 2 44.38 31.23 -9.28
C PRO A 2 43.37 30.09 -9.52
N VAL A 3 42.09 30.43 -9.55
CA VAL A 3 41.01 29.52 -9.93
C VAL A 3 41.03 29.42 -11.45
N TYR A 4 41.41 28.27 -11.99
CA TYR A 4 41.31 28.02 -13.43
C TYR A 4 39.83 27.99 -13.83
N ASP A 5 39.45 28.80 -14.81
CA ASP A 5 38.14 28.74 -15.48
C ASP A 5 37.95 27.33 -16.06
N ARG A 6 37.16 26.51 -15.38
CA ARG A 6 36.67 25.27 -15.98
C ARG A 6 35.67 25.67 -17.05
N GLY A 7 36.15 25.77 -18.29
CA GLY A 7 35.28 25.92 -19.45
C GLY A 7 34.17 24.88 -19.45
N TYR A 8 32.99 25.27 -19.92
CA TYR A 8 31.85 24.38 -20.07
C TYR A 8 32.24 23.21 -20.97
N THR A 9 32.39 22.02 -20.40
CA THR A 9 32.46 20.78 -21.18
C THR A 9 31.14 20.60 -21.91
N HIS A 10 31.19 20.49 -23.24
CA HIS A 10 30.00 20.15 -24.02
C HIS A 10 29.46 18.79 -23.59
N TRP A 11 28.14 18.73 -23.41
CA TRP A 11 27.47 17.48 -23.08
C TRP A 11 27.55 16.55 -24.28
N GLU A 12 28.29 15.46 -24.16
CA GLU A 12 28.28 14.38 -25.13
C GLU A 12 27.10 13.43 -24.83
N PRO A 13 26.20 13.18 -25.80
CA PRO A 13 25.15 12.20 -25.62
C PRO A 13 25.77 10.82 -25.46
N SER A 14 25.81 10.31 -24.22
CA SER A 14 26.05 8.90 -23.99
C SER A 14 24.93 8.14 -24.69
N GLY A 15 25.22 7.36 -25.74
CA GLY A 15 24.22 6.63 -26.55
C GLY A 15 23.36 5.59 -25.82
N ARG A 16 23.28 5.67 -24.48
CA ARG A 16 22.33 4.96 -23.62
C ARG A 16 20.99 5.68 -23.69
N SER A 17 19.92 4.93 -23.95
CA SER A 17 18.58 5.48 -23.81
C SER A 17 18.40 5.97 -22.37
N ALA A 18 17.98 7.23 -22.22
CA ALA A 18 17.63 7.75 -20.91
C ALA A 18 16.42 6.96 -20.41
N LEU A 19 16.47 6.50 -19.15
CA LEU A 19 15.29 5.95 -18.51
C LEU A 19 14.15 6.98 -18.59
N PRO A 20 12.90 6.54 -18.82
CA PRO A 20 11.79 7.47 -18.91
C PRO A 20 11.69 8.26 -17.60
N ALA A 21 11.45 9.57 -17.70
CA ALA A 21 11.60 10.48 -16.57
C ALA A 21 10.71 10.14 -15.37
N TRP A 22 9.52 9.56 -15.60
CA TRP A 22 8.63 9.07 -14.54
C TRP A 22 9.26 7.95 -13.69
N MET A 23 10.05 7.07 -14.32
CA MET A 23 10.74 5.96 -13.65
C MET A 23 11.91 6.47 -12.80
N VAL A 24 12.56 7.56 -13.22
CA VAL A 24 13.59 8.23 -12.41
C VAL A 24 12.98 8.84 -11.15
N ILE A 25 11.81 9.47 -11.26
CA ILE A 25 11.06 10.01 -10.11
C ILE A 25 10.70 8.88 -9.15
N ALA A 26 10.11 7.80 -9.66
CA ALA A 26 9.73 6.64 -8.84
C ALA A 26 10.96 6.02 -8.16
N ARG A 27 12.04 5.75 -8.90
CA ARG A 27 13.26 5.14 -8.35
C ARG A 27 13.89 5.99 -7.25
N ARG A 28 13.99 7.31 -7.45
CA ARG A 28 14.53 8.21 -6.42
C ARG A 28 13.61 8.31 -5.22
N GLY A 29 12.30 8.42 -5.45
CA GLY A 29 11.30 8.49 -4.40
C GLY A 29 11.12 7.21 -3.60
N ILE A 30 11.50 6.05 -4.15
CA ILE A 30 11.55 4.76 -3.44
C ILE A 30 12.89 4.58 -2.73
N ALA A 31 14.00 4.92 -3.38
CA ALA A 31 15.33 4.69 -2.83
C ALA A 31 15.62 5.55 -1.59
N GLU A 32 15.11 6.79 -1.55
CA GLU A 32 15.40 7.70 -0.44
C GLU A 32 14.76 7.27 0.88
N PRO A 33 13.44 6.94 0.95
CA PRO A 33 12.84 6.44 2.18
C PRO A 33 13.42 5.09 2.62
N LEU A 34 13.83 4.22 1.69
CA LEU A 34 14.45 2.93 2.02
C LEU A 34 15.83 3.05 2.69
N LYS A 35 16.52 4.21 2.61
CA LYS A 35 17.76 4.43 3.37
C LYS A 35 17.50 4.69 4.85
N GLN A 36 16.28 5.09 5.21
CA GLN A 36 15.94 5.44 6.59
C GLN A 36 15.64 4.17 7.39
N ARG A 37 16.50 3.85 8.37
CA ARG A 37 16.40 2.64 9.19
C ARG A 37 15.04 2.50 9.89
N TRP A 38 14.48 3.60 10.38
CA TRP A 38 13.19 3.59 11.06
C TRP A 38 12.03 3.24 10.11
N LEU A 39 12.08 3.72 8.87
CA LEU A 39 11.07 3.39 7.86
C LEU A 39 11.17 1.93 7.44
N LEU A 40 12.39 1.39 7.30
CA LEU A 40 12.59 -0.05 7.09
C LEU A 40 12.04 -0.88 8.24
N LEU A 41 12.23 -0.42 9.49
CA LEU A 41 11.66 -1.08 10.66
C LEU A 41 10.12 -1.05 10.64
N LEU A 42 9.50 0.06 10.21
CA LEU A 42 8.04 0.13 10.04
C LEU A 42 7.55 -0.84 8.95
N VAL A 43 8.25 -0.93 7.81
CA VAL A 43 7.95 -1.92 6.76
C VAL A 43 8.08 -3.33 7.32
N LEU A 44 9.15 -3.64 8.05
CA LEU A 44 9.37 -4.94 8.69
C LEU A 44 8.26 -5.26 9.72
N MET A 45 7.82 -4.27 10.51
CA MET A 45 6.68 -4.42 11.41
C MET A 45 5.39 -4.74 10.66
N GLY A 46 5.21 -4.20 9.46
CA GLY A 46 4.08 -4.54 8.58
C GLY A 46 4.05 -6.01 8.13
N TRP A 47 5.17 -6.73 8.23
CA TRP A 47 5.26 -8.17 7.97
C TRP A 47 4.95 -9.03 9.19
N VAL A 48 4.95 -8.45 10.41
CA VAL A 48 4.63 -9.20 11.64
C VAL A 48 3.26 -9.88 11.58
N PRO A 49 2.18 -9.25 11.09
CA PRO A 49 0.90 -9.93 10.91
C PRO A 49 0.99 -11.18 10.03
N ALA A 50 1.86 -11.21 9.02
CA ALA A 50 2.04 -12.39 8.18
C ALA A 50 2.73 -13.51 8.95
N ILE A 51 3.73 -13.19 9.77
CA ILE A 51 4.39 -14.18 10.63
C ILE A 51 3.37 -14.76 11.63
N VAL A 52 2.54 -13.92 12.24
CA VAL A 52 1.48 -14.35 13.16
C VAL A 52 0.50 -15.30 12.46
N LYS A 53 -0.01 -14.91 11.28
CA LYS A 53 -0.93 -15.77 10.52
C LYS A 53 -0.28 -17.07 10.06
N ALA A 54 0.98 -17.05 9.64
CA ALA A 54 1.74 -18.25 9.30
C ALA A 54 1.84 -19.20 10.51
N GLY A 55 2.12 -18.66 11.71
CA GLY A 55 2.10 -19.42 12.96
C GLY A 55 0.73 -20.05 13.23
N ILE A 56 -0.36 -19.30 13.09
CA ILE A 56 -1.73 -19.81 13.25
C ILE A 56 -2.00 -20.98 12.30
N ILE A 57 -1.64 -20.85 11.02
CA ILE A 57 -1.78 -21.90 10.01
C ILE A 57 -0.99 -23.16 10.41
N TYR A 58 0.25 -22.99 10.85
CA TYR A 58 1.10 -24.10 11.28
C TYR A 58 0.53 -24.84 12.49
N PHE A 59 0.10 -24.11 13.52
CA PHE A 59 -0.51 -24.71 14.71
C PHE A 59 -1.85 -25.38 14.40
N ARG A 60 -2.64 -24.85 13.46
CA ARG A 60 -3.89 -25.48 13.00
C ARG A 60 -3.65 -26.86 12.41
N LEU A 61 -2.60 -27.01 11.59
CA LEU A 61 -2.24 -28.30 11.02
C LEU A 61 -1.75 -29.29 12.08
N ARG A 62 -1.08 -28.81 13.14
CA ARG A 62 -0.43 -29.68 14.14
C ARG A 62 -1.29 -30.01 15.36
N ALA A 63 -2.10 -29.06 15.84
CA ALA A 63 -2.78 -29.12 17.13
C ALA A 63 -4.32 -29.12 17.03
N GLY A 64 -4.89 -29.14 15.82
CA GLY A 64 -6.34 -29.26 15.62
C GLY A 64 -7.15 -28.03 16.08
N GLU A 65 -8.38 -28.27 16.57
CA GLU A 65 -9.42 -27.25 16.88
C GLU A 65 -8.97 -26.12 17.83
N LEU A 66 -7.90 -26.31 18.62
CA LEU A 66 -7.34 -25.26 19.48
C LEU A 66 -6.87 -24.03 18.69
N ALA A 67 -6.48 -24.20 17.44
CA ALA A 67 -6.08 -23.08 16.58
C ALA A 67 -7.27 -22.22 16.11
N ASP A 68 -8.46 -22.82 16.00
CA ASP A 68 -9.67 -22.09 15.60
C ASP A 68 -10.16 -21.17 16.74
N LEU A 69 -9.94 -21.56 18.01
CA LEU A 69 -10.18 -20.71 19.19
C LEU A 69 -9.21 -19.54 19.30
N LEU A 70 -7.94 -19.71 18.91
CA LEU A 70 -6.90 -18.69 19.02
C LEU A 70 -6.84 -17.76 17.80
N GLY A 71 -7.25 -18.22 16.62
CA GLY A 71 -7.07 -17.49 15.36
C GLY A 71 -8.32 -16.79 14.82
N GLY A 72 -9.53 -17.11 15.28
CA GLY A 72 -10.78 -16.49 14.80
C GLY A 72 -10.86 -16.44 13.26
N GLY A 73 -11.24 -15.29 12.69
CA GLY A 73 -11.28 -15.10 11.23
C GLY A 73 -9.93 -15.29 10.52
N TRP A 74 -8.80 -15.17 11.23
CA TRP A 74 -7.45 -15.32 10.67
C TRP A 74 -7.01 -16.78 10.55
N ALA A 75 -7.69 -17.71 11.25
CA ALA A 75 -7.43 -19.15 11.17
C ALA A 75 -7.90 -19.77 9.84
N SER A 76 -8.81 -19.09 9.13
CA SER A 76 -9.31 -19.57 7.85
C SER A 76 -8.21 -19.59 6.79
N LEU A 77 -8.05 -20.76 6.17
CA LEU A 77 -7.19 -20.99 5.01
C LEU A 77 -7.85 -20.49 3.71
N GLY A 78 -9.16 -20.22 3.75
CA GLY A 78 -9.93 -19.78 2.61
C GLY A 78 -9.83 -18.28 2.32
N PRO A 79 -10.59 -17.80 1.32
CA PRO A 79 -10.59 -16.40 0.90
C PRO A 79 -10.86 -15.40 2.03
N ASP A 80 -11.78 -15.73 2.95
CA ASP A 80 -12.15 -14.89 4.10
C ASP A 80 -10.98 -14.57 5.02
N GLY A 81 -10.14 -15.57 5.31
CA GLY A 81 -9.03 -15.40 6.25
C GLY A 81 -7.93 -14.54 5.65
N PHE A 82 -7.73 -14.59 4.34
CA PHE A 82 -6.77 -13.73 3.64
C PHE A 82 -7.29 -12.31 3.47
N LEU A 83 -8.58 -12.12 3.21
CA LEU A 83 -9.18 -10.78 3.23
C LEU A 83 -9.02 -10.16 4.63
N SER A 84 -9.38 -10.89 5.68
CA SER A 84 -9.21 -10.47 7.08
C SER A 84 -7.74 -10.14 7.43
N PHE A 85 -6.80 -10.89 6.86
CA PHE A 85 -5.37 -10.61 6.98
C PHE A 85 -4.96 -9.28 6.32
N ILE A 86 -5.38 -9.06 5.06
CA ILE A 86 -5.10 -7.80 4.34
C ILE A 86 -5.71 -6.62 5.12
N GLU A 87 -6.88 -6.82 5.71
CA GLU A 87 -7.50 -5.82 6.59
C GLU A 87 -6.68 -5.52 7.83
N GLY A 88 -6.12 -6.53 8.48
CA GLY A 88 -5.21 -6.35 9.62
C GLY A 88 -3.99 -5.49 9.27
N GLN A 89 -3.49 -5.58 8.05
CA GLN A 89 -2.32 -4.81 7.60
C GLN A 89 -2.60 -3.33 7.33
N ARG A 90 -3.88 -2.93 7.28
CA ARG A 90 -4.29 -1.55 6.96
C ARG A 90 -3.71 -0.52 7.92
N PHE A 91 -3.52 -0.88 9.18
CA PHE A 91 -2.91 0.01 10.17
C PHE A 91 -1.47 0.39 9.77
N PHE A 92 -0.65 -0.59 9.36
CA PHE A 92 0.72 -0.33 8.92
C PHE A 92 0.76 0.45 7.60
N VAL A 93 -0.13 0.12 6.66
CA VAL A 93 -0.30 0.87 5.42
C VAL A 93 -0.68 2.33 5.71
N PHE A 94 -1.61 2.55 6.63
CA PHE A 94 -2.06 3.87 7.02
C PHE A 94 -0.89 4.74 7.50
N VAL A 95 -0.10 4.24 8.47
CA VAL A 95 1.05 4.98 9.03
C VAL A 95 2.13 5.19 7.97
N LEU A 96 2.48 4.14 7.22
CA LEU A 96 3.53 4.21 6.21
C LEU A 96 3.20 5.22 5.10
N LEU A 97 1.96 5.18 4.59
CA LEU A 97 1.54 6.09 3.52
C LEU A 97 1.32 7.52 4.03
N ALA A 98 0.94 7.71 5.30
CA ALA A 98 0.93 9.05 5.90
C ALA A 98 2.34 9.67 5.86
N ILE A 99 3.38 8.91 6.23
CA ILE A 99 4.76 9.41 6.27
C ILE A 99 5.32 9.60 4.86
N VAL A 100 5.20 8.60 3.99
CA VAL A 100 5.83 8.61 2.66
C VAL A 100 5.03 9.42 1.65
N GLY A 101 3.72 9.24 1.61
CA GLY A 101 2.87 9.74 0.54
C GLY A 101 2.44 11.20 0.72
N ALA A 102 2.29 11.68 1.96
CA ALA A 102 1.76 13.01 2.23
C ALA A 102 2.59 14.15 1.63
N GLY A 103 3.92 14.03 1.66
CA GLY A 103 4.85 15.03 1.15
C GLY A 103 5.11 14.98 -0.36
N LEU A 104 4.59 13.98 -1.07
CA LEU A 104 5.03 13.69 -2.44
C LEU A 104 4.79 14.84 -3.43
N ILE A 105 3.66 15.53 -3.37
CA ILE A 105 3.36 16.71 -4.21
C ILE A 105 3.46 17.99 -3.38
N ALA A 106 3.06 17.95 -2.11
CA ALA A 106 3.04 19.13 -1.23
C ALA A 106 4.43 19.78 -1.12
N THR A 107 5.48 18.99 -0.91
CA THR A 107 6.86 19.49 -0.81
C THR A 107 7.34 20.07 -2.14
N ASP A 108 7.06 19.39 -3.26
CA ASP A 108 7.39 19.89 -4.60
C ASP A 108 6.69 21.23 -4.91
N ARG A 109 5.48 21.46 -4.37
CA ARG A 109 4.76 22.74 -4.46
C ARG A 109 5.32 23.81 -3.54
N MET A 110 5.79 23.44 -2.35
CA MET A 110 6.40 24.36 -1.38
C MET A 110 7.70 24.93 -1.91
N ASP A 111 8.53 24.05 -2.49
CA ASP A 111 9.88 24.40 -2.95
C ASP A 111 9.91 24.87 -4.42
N ASN A 112 8.73 25.12 -5.02
CA ASN A 112 8.55 25.46 -6.44
C ASN A 112 9.21 24.47 -7.43
N GLY A 113 9.41 23.21 -7.00
CA GLY A 113 10.06 22.16 -7.77
C GLY A 113 9.28 21.76 -9.03
N LEU A 114 7.96 22.01 -9.08
CA LEU A 114 7.14 21.75 -10.27
C LEU A 114 7.67 22.46 -11.53
N SER A 115 8.20 23.68 -11.39
CA SER A 115 8.81 24.43 -12.51
C SER A 115 10.04 23.72 -13.07
N LEU A 116 10.84 23.09 -12.20
CA LEU A 116 12.01 22.31 -12.56
C LEU A 116 11.64 20.96 -13.20
N TYR A 117 10.55 20.33 -12.76
CA TYR A 117 10.06 19.10 -13.38
C TYR A 117 9.52 19.34 -14.79
N PHE A 118 8.73 20.40 -14.98
CA PHE A 118 8.08 20.72 -16.26
C PHE A 118 8.96 21.51 -17.24
N SER A 119 10.15 21.95 -16.84
CA SER A 119 11.16 22.48 -17.78
C SER A 119 11.85 21.38 -18.61
N ARG A 120 11.71 20.12 -18.18
CA ARG A 120 12.14 18.92 -18.91
C ARG A 120 10.97 18.34 -19.71
N PRO A 121 11.20 17.48 -20.72
CA PRO A 121 10.13 16.81 -21.46
C PRO A 121 9.41 15.74 -20.61
N LEU A 122 8.73 16.18 -19.54
CA LEU A 122 7.95 15.39 -18.61
C LEU A 122 6.52 15.97 -18.60
N GLY A 123 5.55 15.19 -19.05
CA GLY A 123 4.13 15.57 -18.95
C GLY A 123 3.56 15.35 -17.55
N LEU A 124 2.38 15.92 -17.30
CA LEU A 124 1.64 15.77 -16.02
C LEU A 124 1.38 14.30 -15.68
N VAL A 125 0.98 13.49 -16.66
CA VAL A 125 0.70 12.05 -16.47
C VAL A 125 1.95 11.30 -16.04
N GLY A 126 3.11 11.63 -16.61
CA GLY A 126 4.39 11.03 -16.21
C GLY A 126 4.81 11.44 -14.79
N TYR A 127 4.58 12.70 -14.41
CA TYR A 127 4.83 13.17 -13.06
C TYR A 127 3.93 12.46 -12.03
N ILE A 128 2.60 12.48 -12.23
CA ILE A 128 1.63 11.85 -11.34
C ILE A 128 1.86 10.34 -11.29
N GLY A 129 2.09 9.68 -12.44
CA GLY A 129 2.39 8.25 -12.51
C GLY A 129 3.65 7.87 -11.75
N GLY A 130 4.72 8.68 -11.85
CA GLY A 130 5.94 8.50 -11.07
C GLY A 130 5.72 8.60 -9.56
N LYS A 131 4.91 9.57 -9.12
CA LYS A 131 4.56 9.73 -7.69
C LYS A 131 3.61 8.63 -7.19
N ALA A 132 2.64 8.22 -8.00
CA ALA A 132 1.72 7.13 -7.70
C ALA A 132 2.47 5.79 -7.58
N ALA A 133 3.47 5.56 -8.43
CA ALA A 133 4.32 4.37 -8.35
C ALA A 133 5.08 4.25 -7.02
N ILE A 134 5.47 5.37 -6.39
CA ILE A 134 6.09 5.36 -5.05
C ILE A 134 5.08 4.82 -4.02
N ILE A 135 3.85 5.35 -4.03
CA ILE A 135 2.79 4.91 -3.11
C ILE A 135 2.46 3.44 -3.34
N LEU A 136 2.25 3.03 -4.60
CA LEU A 136 1.96 1.65 -4.97
C LEU A 136 3.08 0.69 -4.54
N PHE A 137 4.35 1.08 -4.70
CA PHE A 137 5.48 0.27 -4.27
C PHE A 137 5.43 -0.02 -2.77
N PHE A 138 5.31 1.02 -1.93
CA PHE A 138 5.24 0.83 -0.48
C PHE A 138 3.97 0.12 -0.02
N TYR A 139 2.85 0.38 -0.68
CA TYR A 139 1.59 -0.33 -0.45
C TYR A 139 1.77 -1.84 -0.73
N PHE A 140 2.29 -2.23 -1.90
CA PHE A 140 2.53 -3.64 -2.24
C PHE A 140 3.56 -4.29 -1.33
N MET A 141 4.62 -3.58 -0.96
CA MET A 141 5.66 -4.08 -0.07
C MET A 141 5.11 -4.52 1.29
N VAL A 142 4.08 -3.84 1.78
CA VAL A 142 3.43 -4.17 3.06
C VAL A 142 2.23 -5.09 2.90
N THR A 143 1.53 -5.09 1.77
CA THR A 143 0.30 -5.89 1.59
C THR A 143 0.54 -7.12 0.71
N LEU A 144 0.77 -6.89 -0.57
CA LEU A 144 0.85 -7.93 -1.59
C LEU A 144 2.01 -8.91 -1.36
N PHE A 145 3.20 -8.44 -1.00
CA PHE A 145 4.36 -9.31 -0.76
C PHE A 145 4.14 -10.25 0.44
N PRO A 146 3.67 -9.79 1.61
CA PRO A 146 3.26 -10.67 2.69
C PRO A 146 2.16 -11.67 2.32
N VAL A 147 1.17 -11.27 1.51
CA VAL A 147 0.15 -12.20 1.00
C VAL A 147 0.79 -13.31 0.17
N TYR A 148 1.70 -13.00 -0.75
CA TYR A 148 2.40 -14.01 -1.54
C TYR A 148 3.25 -14.94 -0.70
N ALA A 149 3.98 -14.41 0.29
CA ALA A 149 4.75 -15.21 1.22
C ALA A 149 3.85 -16.18 1.99
N LEU A 150 2.67 -15.72 2.43
CA LEU A 150 1.66 -16.56 3.09
C LEU A 150 1.07 -17.62 2.16
N CYS A 151 0.71 -17.28 0.92
CA CYS A 151 0.21 -18.26 -0.05
C CYS A 151 1.25 -19.36 -0.29
N LEU A 152 2.50 -18.99 -0.53
CA LEU A 152 3.59 -19.95 -0.73
C LEU A 152 3.80 -20.82 0.52
N PHE A 153 3.86 -20.21 1.70
CA PHE A 153 4.00 -20.93 2.97
C PHE A 153 2.86 -21.92 3.20
N SER A 154 1.62 -21.50 2.97
CA SER A 154 0.44 -22.34 3.14
C SER A 154 0.42 -23.54 2.18
N TYR A 155 0.88 -23.33 0.94
CA TYR A 155 1.00 -24.39 -0.05
C TYR A 155 2.08 -25.41 0.31
N LEU A 156 3.24 -24.94 0.80
CA LEU A 156 4.35 -25.82 1.19
C LEU A 156 4.03 -26.71 2.39
N ILE A 157 3.14 -26.26 3.27
CA ILE A 157 2.80 -26.96 4.51
C ILE A 157 1.65 -27.95 4.33
N ALA A 158 0.67 -27.62 3.49
CA ALA A 158 -0.47 -28.50 3.24
C ALA A 158 -0.86 -28.52 1.74
N PRO A 159 -0.07 -29.21 0.90
CA PRO A 159 -0.34 -29.29 -0.55
C PRO A 159 -1.69 -29.93 -0.85
N ASP A 160 -2.07 -30.96 -0.07
CA ASP A 160 -3.29 -31.75 -0.29
C ASP A 160 -4.58 -30.99 0.05
N ALA A 161 -4.50 -29.97 0.92
CA ALA A 161 -5.67 -29.21 1.39
C ALA A 161 -5.98 -27.96 0.56
N THR A 162 -5.03 -27.50 -0.26
CA THR A 162 -5.04 -26.14 -0.82
C THR A 162 -5.13 -26.11 -2.36
N GLY A 163 -4.68 -27.15 -3.04
CA GLY A 163 -4.89 -27.32 -4.50
C GLY A 163 -4.33 -26.19 -5.37
N LEU A 164 -4.77 -26.13 -6.64
CA LEU A 164 -4.36 -25.10 -7.60
C LEU A 164 -4.97 -23.72 -7.30
N ASP A 165 -6.09 -23.68 -6.58
CA ASP A 165 -6.80 -22.45 -6.25
C ASP A 165 -5.95 -21.55 -5.35
N MET A 166 -5.24 -22.13 -4.38
CA MET A 166 -4.39 -21.38 -3.46
C MET A 166 -3.07 -20.91 -4.08
N LEU A 167 -2.59 -21.61 -5.13
CA LEU A 167 -1.34 -21.30 -5.81
C LEU A 167 -1.52 -20.27 -6.94
N LEU A 168 -2.65 -20.29 -7.65
CA LEU A 168 -2.90 -19.41 -8.79
C LEU A 168 -4.05 -18.43 -8.56
N LEU A 169 -5.24 -18.91 -8.19
CA LEU A 169 -6.41 -18.04 -8.07
C LEU A 169 -6.28 -17.07 -6.91
N MET A 170 -5.73 -17.51 -5.78
CA MET A 170 -5.62 -16.69 -4.58
C MET A 170 -4.63 -15.53 -4.73
N PRO A 171 -3.39 -15.74 -5.22
CA PRO A 171 -2.49 -14.65 -5.57
C PRO A 171 -3.06 -13.74 -6.66
N LEU A 172 -3.80 -14.28 -7.63
CA LEU A 172 -4.44 -13.48 -8.68
C LEU A 172 -5.56 -12.57 -8.13
N ARG A 173 -6.41 -13.08 -7.23
CA ARG A 173 -7.42 -12.25 -6.56
C ARG A 173 -6.78 -11.19 -5.67
N ALA A 174 -5.73 -11.55 -4.94
CA ALA A 174 -4.97 -10.63 -4.10
C ALA A 174 -4.28 -9.53 -4.91
N THR A 175 -3.66 -9.85 -6.05
CA THR A 175 -3.09 -8.84 -6.95
C THR A 175 -4.14 -7.89 -7.48
N ALA A 176 -5.26 -8.40 -7.99
CA ALA A 176 -6.34 -7.58 -8.50
C ALA A 176 -6.86 -6.62 -7.41
N TYR A 177 -7.13 -7.15 -6.21
CA TYR A 177 -7.57 -6.36 -5.08
C TYR A 177 -6.55 -5.29 -4.67
N CYS A 178 -5.30 -5.68 -4.40
CA CYS A 178 -4.25 -4.77 -3.98
C CYS A 178 -3.94 -3.73 -5.05
N ALA A 179 -3.98 -4.08 -6.34
CA ALA A 179 -3.73 -3.13 -7.42
C ALA A 179 -4.83 -2.07 -7.49
N LEU A 180 -6.11 -2.48 -7.44
CA LEU A 180 -7.24 -1.56 -7.44
C LEU A 180 -7.25 -0.68 -6.19
N ALA A 181 -7.13 -1.28 -5.01
CA ALA A 181 -7.13 -0.56 -3.73
C ALA A 181 -5.90 0.35 -3.57
N GLY A 182 -4.73 -0.12 -3.99
CA GLY A 182 -3.50 0.67 -3.99
C GLY A 182 -3.59 1.85 -4.95
N ALA A 183 -4.17 1.66 -6.14
CA ALA A 183 -4.33 2.73 -7.12
C ALA A 183 -5.30 3.81 -6.64
N SER A 184 -6.45 3.41 -6.08
CA SER A 184 -7.41 4.37 -5.52
C SER A 184 -6.83 5.14 -4.33
N ILE A 185 -6.12 4.47 -3.42
CA ILE A 185 -5.42 5.11 -2.30
C ILE A 185 -4.37 6.10 -2.81
N ALA A 186 -3.58 5.71 -3.82
CA ALA A 186 -2.58 6.59 -4.41
C ALA A 186 -3.22 7.85 -4.99
N LEU A 187 -4.34 7.73 -5.72
CA LEU A 187 -5.06 8.87 -6.27
C LEU A 187 -5.59 9.81 -5.18
N VAL A 188 -6.23 9.26 -4.14
CA VAL A 188 -6.76 10.04 -3.01
C VAL A 188 -5.63 10.80 -2.29
N LEU A 189 -4.53 10.12 -2.00
CA LEU A 189 -3.42 10.70 -1.25
C LEU A 189 -2.68 11.77 -2.07
N LEU A 190 -2.49 11.54 -3.37
CA LEU A 190 -1.92 12.56 -4.28
C LEU A 190 -2.88 13.75 -4.45
N ALA A 191 -4.19 13.53 -4.47
CA ALA A 191 -5.17 14.61 -4.49
C ALA A 191 -5.03 15.49 -3.23
N PHE A 192 -4.97 14.88 -2.04
CA PHE A 192 -4.70 15.61 -0.80
C PHE A 192 -3.35 16.32 -0.81
N SER A 193 -2.29 15.66 -1.30
CA SER A 193 -0.96 16.24 -1.42
C SER A 193 -0.92 17.44 -2.38
N SER A 194 -1.80 17.47 -3.39
CA SER A 194 -1.87 18.57 -4.36
C SER A 194 -2.58 19.83 -3.84
N MET A 195 -3.49 19.69 -2.87
CA MET A 195 -4.23 20.83 -2.29
C MET A 195 -3.36 21.66 -1.35
N GLY A 196 -2.41 21.03 -0.66
CA GLY A 196 -1.56 21.68 0.34
C GLY A 196 -0.16 22.05 -0.18
N LYS A 197 0.51 22.95 0.54
CA LYS A 197 1.97 23.16 0.44
C LYS A 197 2.73 22.47 1.57
N ARG A 198 2.08 22.16 2.70
CA ARG A 198 2.73 21.51 3.85
C ARG A 198 2.25 20.08 3.98
N SER A 199 3.18 19.13 4.12
CA SER A 199 2.89 17.70 4.30
C SER A 199 2.05 17.41 5.55
N ILE A 200 2.18 18.21 6.61
CA ILE A 200 1.42 18.04 7.85
C ILE A 200 -0.09 18.10 7.64
N PHE A 201 -0.59 19.03 6.82
CA PHE A 201 -2.03 19.12 6.54
C PHE A 201 -2.53 17.91 5.77
N VAL A 202 -1.70 17.38 4.86
CA VAL A 202 -2.02 16.18 4.07
C VAL A 202 -2.11 14.96 4.99
N MET A 203 -1.20 14.82 5.95
CA MET A 203 -1.25 13.76 6.97
C MET A 203 -2.50 13.84 7.84
N VAL A 204 -2.91 15.04 8.25
CA VAL A 204 -4.12 15.25 9.04
C VAL A 204 -5.36 14.88 8.23
N TRP A 205 -5.49 15.36 7.00
CA TRP A 205 -6.63 15.01 6.12
C TRP A 205 -6.69 13.52 5.83
N TRP A 206 -5.55 12.88 5.59
CA TRP A 206 -5.45 11.43 5.43
C TRP A 206 -5.93 10.68 6.68
N THR A 207 -5.51 11.14 7.87
CA THR A 207 -5.94 10.55 9.15
C THR A 207 -7.43 10.71 9.41
N ILE A 208 -7.97 11.90 9.17
CA ILE A 208 -9.41 12.17 9.32
C ILE A 208 -10.22 11.30 8.35
N MET A 209 -9.76 11.18 7.10
CA MET A 209 -10.46 10.37 6.10
C MET A 209 -10.43 8.88 6.44
N VAL A 210 -9.29 8.35 6.85
CA VAL A 210 -9.13 6.91 7.15
C VAL A 210 -9.78 6.54 8.48
N SER A 211 -9.39 7.20 9.56
CA SER A 211 -9.85 6.84 10.91
C SER A 211 -11.21 7.45 11.25
N GLY A 212 -11.48 8.67 10.78
CA GLY A 212 -12.74 9.36 11.06
C GLY A 212 -13.93 8.67 10.40
N THR A 213 -13.81 8.26 9.14
CA THR A 213 -14.91 7.57 8.44
C THR A 213 -15.18 6.17 9.01
N GLU A 214 -14.13 5.43 9.41
CA GLU A 214 -14.29 4.14 10.09
C GLU A 214 -15.01 4.31 11.44
N THR A 215 -14.63 5.32 12.23
CA THR A 215 -15.26 5.61 13.53
C THR A 215 -16.73 5.99 13.38
N ILE A 216 -17.06 6.84 12.40
CA ILE A 216 -18.45 7.23 12.10
C ILE A 216 -19.26 6.00 11.67
N GLY A 217 -18.70 5.14 10.81
CA GLY A 217 -19.33 3.91 10.39
C GLY A 217 -19.63 2.97 11.55
N ALA A 218 -18.67 2.77 12.46
CA ALA A 218 -18.82 1.93 13.65
C ALA A 218 -19.90 2.46 14.61
N ILE A 219 -19.92 3.78 14.87
CA ILE A 219 -20.94 4.41 15.72
C ILE A 219 -22.32 4.25 15.09
N ALA A 220 -22.46 4.51 13.78
CA ALA A 220 -23.74 4.40 13.10
C ALA A 220 -24.28 2.96 13.06
N GLN A 221 -23.40 1.97 12.90
CA GLN A 221 -23.75 0.56 13.02
C GLN A 221 -24.26 0.22 14.42
N GLY A 222 -23.60 0.75 15.47
CA GLY A 222 -24.07 0.61 16.86
C GLY A 222 -25.42 1.27 17.14
N LEU A 223 -25.77 2.32 16.39
CA LEU A 223 -27.08 2.99 16.44
C LEU A 223 -28.15 2.34 15.55
N GLY A 224 -27.85 1.19 14.91
CA GLY A 224 -28.77 0.47 14.05
C GLY A 224 -29.01 1.11 12.67
N ASN A 225 -28.20 2.09 12.27
CA ASN A 225 -28.31 2.75 10.97
C ASN A 225 -27.18 2.31 10.03
N SER A 226 -27.47 1.34 9.17
CA SER A 226 -26.53 0.82 8.17
C SER A 226 -26.23 1.80 7.03
N THR A 227 -27.05 2.83 6.82
CA THR A 227 -26.90 3.79 5.71
C THR A 227 -25.55 4.50 5.74
N PHE A 228 -25.05 4.82 6.93
CA PHE A 228 -23.76 5.51 7.10
C PHE A 228 -22.55 4.63 6.81
N GLN A 229 -22.71 3.31 6.66
CA GLN A 229 -21.62 2.45 6.18
C GLN A 229 -21.20 2.80 4.75
N ALA A 230 -22.09 3.38 3.95
CA ALA A 230 -21.76 3.88 2.61
C ALA A 230 -20.65 4.94 2.64
N LEU A 231 -20.57 5.73 3.72
CA LEU A 231 -19.55 6.77 3.92
C LEU A 231 -18.24 6.23 4.49
N ASN A 232 -18.23 4.99 4.98
CA ASN A 232 -17.01 4.38 5.51
C ASN A 232 -16.03 4.09 4.36
N PHE A 233 -15.05 4.97 4.17
CA PHE A 233 -14.03 4.85 3.13
C PHE A 233 -13.32 3.50 3.20
N LEU A 234 -12.96 3.08 4.40
CA LEU A 234 -12.30 1.81 4.64
C LEU A 234 -13.26 0.61 4.47
N GLY A 235 -14.52 0.76 4.86
CA GLY A 235 -15.57 -0.24 4.65
C GLY A 235 -15.84 -0.54 3.17
N GLN A 236 -15.74 0.45 2.29
CA GLN A 236 -15.91 0.21 0.84
C GLN A 236 -14.82 -0.70 0.26
N TYR A 237 -13.59 -0.63 0.77
CA TYR A 237 -12.55 -1.58 0.40
C TYR A 237 -12.81 -3.00 0.91
N HIS A 238 -13.53 -3.16 2.02
CA HIS A 238 -13.98 -4.49 2.45
C HIS A 238 -14.98 -5.05 1.45
N ASN A 239 -16.00 -4.28 1.06
CA ASN A 239 -17.04 -4.72 0.12
C ASN A 239 -16.46 -5.02 -1.28
N ALA A 240 -15.51 -4.21 -1.75
CA ALA A 240 -14.79 -4.51 -2.99
C ALA A 240 -13.98 -5.80 -2.89
N GLY A 241 -13.35 -6.04 -1.74
CA GLY A 241 -12.65 -7.29 -1.45
C GLY A 241 -13.60 -8.47 -1.40
N SER A 242 -14.75 -8.33 -0.74
CA SER A 242 -15.69 -9.43 -0.58
C SER A 242 -16.28 -9.90 -1.90
N PHE A 243 -16.49 -8.97 -2.83
CA PHE A 243 -16.84 -9.31 -4.22
C PHE A 243 -15.75 -10.14 -4.92
N LEU A 244 -14.48 -9.74 -4.81
CA LEU A 244 -13.36 -10.42 -5.48
C LEU A 244 -12.98 -11.76 -4.83
N PHE A 245 -13.11 -11.86 -3.52
CA PHE A 245 -12.81 -13.07 -2.75
C PHE A 245 -14.03 -13.97 -2.54
N SER A 246 -15.20 -13.58 -3.08
CA SER A 246 -16.49 -14.28 -2.92
C SER A 246 -16.85 -14.54 -1.46
N THR A 247 -16.71 -13.52 -0.61
CA THR A 247 -16.97 -13.56 0.84
C THR A 247 -18.19 -12.72 1.21
N GLY A 248 -18.66 -12.82 2.46
CA GLY A 248 -19.75 -11.96 2.96
C GLY A 248 -19.39 -10.48 2.92
N ALA A 249 -20.32 -9.63 2.46
CA ALA A 249 -20.19 -8.17 2.49
C ALA A 249 -20.60 -7.61 3.86
N ARG A 250 -20.13 -6.40 4.22
CA ARG A 250 -20.47 -5.73 5.50
C ARG A 250 -21.79 -4.94 5.46
N LEU A 251 -22.53 -4.99 4.35
CA LEU A 251 -23.79 -4.25 4.13
C LEU A 251 -24.95 -4.80 4.97
#